data_AF-A0A7C2Y328-F1
#
_entry.id   AF-A0A7C2Y328-F1
#
_cell.length_a   1.000
_cell.length_b   1.000
_cell.length_c   1.000
_cell.angle_alpha   90.00
_cell.angle_beta   90.00
_cell.angle_gamma   90.00
#
_symmetry.space_group_name_H-M   'P 1'
#
loop_
_entity.id
_entity.type
_entity.pdbx_description
1 polymer ?
#
loop_
_entity_poly.entity_id
_entity_poly.type
_entity_poly.pdbx_seq_one_letter_code
_entity_poly.pdbx_strand_id
1 'polypeptide(L)'
;MRRGGILLALGLGMAACGGQGPPADVVVPPVSPSPFASPTVVVVTVVPTTPAPTTPTPTSRPTPTPVPVTPVTPFEITVSEAVNIRAAPTTEAAVLGAIFPGERRRVVGEARGQEVEAGRGNVWYAIEGGGFVYSPLVQRVR
;
A
#
# COMPACT_ATOMS: atom_id res chain seq x y z
N MET A 1 9.79 52.98 30.99
CA MET A 1 9.82 51.93 32.05
C MET A 1 10.27 50.61 31.38
N ARG A 2 11.18 49.77 31.92
CA ARG A 2 11.12 48.90 33.12
C ARG A 2 9.86 48.00 33.10
N ARG A 3 9.90 46.66 33.29
CA ARG A 3 10.94 45.64 33.57
C ARG A 3 10.40 44.25 33.12
N GLY A 4 11.24 43.32 32.65
CA GLY A 4 11.59 42.06 33.37
C GLY A 4 11.18 40.87 32.49
N GLY A 5 12.00 39.87 32.17
CA GLY A 5 12.60 38.85 33.07
C GLY A 5 11.77 37.54 32.94
N ILE A 6 12.31 36.31 32.90
CA ILE A 6 13.62 35.83 33.36
C ILE A 6 13.83 34.35 32.90
N LEU A 7 15.05 33.94 32.49
CA LEU A 7 15.71 32.59 32.68
C LEU A 7 15.00 31.29 32.16
N LEU A 8 15.56 30.07 32.06
CA LEU A 8 16.90 29.41 32.03
C LEU A 8 16.60 27.88 31.78
N ALA A 9 17.38 27.00 31.12
CA ALA A 9 18.79 27.00 30.71
C ALA A 9 19.08 26.21 29.40
N LEU A 10 20.32 26.37 28.94
CA LEU A 10 21.13 25.51 28.07
C LEU A 10 21.55 24.21 28.77
N GLY A 11 21.80 23.10 28.06
CA GLY A 11 22.27 21.84 28.66
C GLY A 11 22.95 20.89 27.68
N LEU A 12 24.23 21.15 27.37
CA LEU A 12 25.11 20.29 26.57
C LEU A 12 26.13 19.61 27.49
N GLY A 13 26.41 18.31 27.38
CA GLY A 13 27.38 17.65 28.26
C GLY A 13 27.78 16.22 27.87
N MET A 14 29.09 16.00 27.68
CA MET A 14 29.74 14.70 27.51
C MET A 14 30.22 14.11 28.86
N ALA A 15 30.29 12.78 28.93
CA ALA A 15 31.27 12.01 29.72
C ALA A 15 31.39 10.60 29.07
N ALA A 16 32.52 9.98 28.73
CA ALA A 16 33.94 10.09 29.11
C ALA A 16 34.35 9.39 30.43
N CYS A 17 34.75 8.11 30.32
CA CYS A 17 35.71 7.30 31.09
C CYS A 17 35.80 5.95 30.33
N GLY A 18 36.94 5.29 30.03
CA GLY A 18 38.16 5.09 30.83
C GLY A 18 37.92 3.92 31.80
N GLY A 19 38.54 2.73 31.74
CA GLY A 19 39.60 2.19 30.88
C GLY A 19 40.79 1.69 31.72
N GLN A 20 41.11 0.39 31.73
CA GLN A 20 42.41 -0.20 32.14
C GLN A 20 42.45 -1.73 31.94
N GLY A 21 43.58 -2.26 31.45
CA GLY A 21 43.84 -3.70 31.21
C GLY A 21 44.50 -4.41 32.41
N PRO A 22 44.98 -5.67 32.22
CA PRO A 22 46.41 -5.86 31.92
C PRO A 22 46.70 -6.94 30.82
N PRO A 23 47.97 -7.19 30.43
CA PRO A 23 48.32 -7.83 29.15
C PRO A 23 49.00 -9.22 29.24
N ALA A 24 49.15 -9.81 28.05
CA ALA A 24 50.23 -10.71 27.58
C ALA A 24 50.39 -12.15 28.11
N ASP A 25 50.65 -13.03 27.14
CA ASP A 25 51.44 -14.27 27.13
C ASP A 25 51.57 -15.16 28.38
N VAL A 26 50.92 -16.33 28.31
CA VAL A 26 51.55 -17.60 28.74
C VAL A 26 51.29 -18.69 27.70
N VAL A 27 52.35 -19.11 27.01
CA VAL A 27 52.41 -20.33 26.18
C VAL A 27 52.72 -21.53 27.06
N VAL A 28 51.82 -22.53 27.16
CA VAL A 28 52.15 -23.94 27.52
C VAL A 28 51.11 -24.93 26.94
N PRO A 29 51.52 -26.01 26.21
CA PRO A 29 50.68 -27.16 25.79
C PRO A 29 50.94 -28.42 26.68
N PRO A 30 50.45 -29.66 26.42
CA PRO A 30 49.31 -30.20 25.64
C PRO A 30 48.42 -31.20 26.48
N VAL A 31 47.65 -32.07 25.78
CA VAL A 31 47.05 -33.39 26.15
C VAL A 31 45.81 -33.55 27.08
N SER A 32 44.70 -34.01 26.46
CA SER A 32 43.93 -35.27 26.74
C SER A 32 43.28 -35.55 28.12
N PRO A 33 42.20 -36.39 28.23
CA PRO A 33 41.03 -36.60 27.36
C PRO A 33 39.68 -36.39 28.11
N SER A 34 38.55 -36.54 27.40
CA SER A 34 37.20 -36.58 27.99
C SER A 34 37.00 -37.74 28.99
N PRO A 35 36.19 -37.52 30.03
CA PRO A 35 35.18 -38.52 30.39
C PRO A 35 33.77 -37.94 30.54
N PHE A 36 32.79 -38.78 30.24
CA PHE A 36 31.36 -38.52 30.23
C PHE A 36 30.80 -37.97 31.56
N ALA A 37 29.96 -36.94 31.45
CA ALA A 37 28.85 -36.70 32.37
C ALA A 37 27.64 -36.21 31.54
N SER A 38 26.68 -37.09 31.26
CA SER A 38 25.46 -36.71 30.55
C SER A 38 24.51 -35.95 31.48
N PRO A 39 24.19 -34.67 31.25
CA PRO A 39 23.05 -34.05 31.90
C PRO A 39 21.77 -34.63 31.29
N THR A 40 20.90 -35.20 32.12
CA THR A 40 19.54 -35.59 31.70
C THR A 40 18.75 -34.32 31.36
N VAL A 41 18.72 -33.96 30.08
CA VAL A 41 17.91 -32.83 29.60
C VAL A 41 16.44 -33.22 29.68
N VAL A 42 15.69 -32.57 30.57
CA VAL A 42 14.23 -32.62 30.58
C VAL A 42 13.74 -31.86 29.36
N VAL A 43 13.48 -32.57 28.26
CA VAL A 43 12.93 -31.99 27.03
C VAL A 43 11.46 -31.64 27.28
N VAL A 44 11.20 -30.36 27.57
CA VAL A 44 9.87 -29.77 27.43
C VAL A 44 9.63 -29.57 25.93
N THR A 45 8.95 -30.53 25.30
CA THR A 45 8.57 -30.44 23.88
C THR A 45 7.46 -29.40 23.72
N VAL A 46 7.83 -28.12 23.69
CA VAL A 46 7.00 -27.09 23.07
C VAL A 46 6.93 -27.40 21.57
N VAL A 47 5.82 -27.96 21.11
CA VAL A 47 5.55 -28.12 19.68
C VAL A 47 5.43 -26.73 19.08
N PRO A 48 6.33 -26.30 18.17
CA PRO A 48 6.12 -25.08 17.44
C PRO A 48 4.96 -25.32 16.47
N THR A 49 3.80 -24.75 16.76
CA THR A 49 2.72 -24.63 15.77
C THR A 49 3.17 -23.62 14.71
N THR A 50 4.02 -24.07 13.79
CA THR A 50 4.43 -23.32 12.61
C THR A 50 3.15 -22.91 11.87
N PRO A 51 2.84 -21.61 11.75
CA PRO A 51 1.69 -21.19 10.95
C PRO A 51 1.97 -21.62 9.52
N ALA A 52 1.13 -22.52 8.99
CA ALA A 52 1.24 -22.94 7.61
C ALA A 52 1.16 -21.70 6.70
N PRO A 53 2.01 -21.57 5.67
CA PRO A 53 1.91 -20.46 4.74
C PRO A 53 0.55 -20.55 4.04
N THR A 54 -0.36 -19.66 4.39
CA THR A 54 -1.62 -19.50 3.69
C THR A 54 -1.34 -18.83 2.35
N THR A 55 -0.96 -19.64 1.35
CA THR A 55 -1.02 -19.24 -0.05
C THR A 55 -2.43 -18.70 -0.29
N PRO A 56 -2.61 -17.41 -0.65
CA PRO A 56 -3.92 -16.91 -0.96
C PRO A 56 -4.42 -17.67 -2.19
N THR A 57 -5.54 -18.38 -2.06
CA THR A 57 -6.25 -18.94 -3.21
C THR A 57 -6.43 -17.80 -4.22
N PRO A 58 -6.01 -17.96 -5.49
CA PRO A 58 -6.23 -16.92 -6.47
C PRO A 58 -7.73 -16.75 -6.66
N THR A 59 -8.31 -15.70 -6.06
CA THR A 59 -9.69 -15.32 -6.30
C THR A 59 -9.82 -15.09 -7.79
N SER A 60 -10.52 -15.98 -8.48
CA SER A 60 -10.73 -15.88 -9.91
C SER A 60 -11.40 -14.53 -10.19
N ARG A 61 -10.65 -13.61 -10.82
CA ARG A 61 -11.18 -12.31 -11.25
C ARG A 61 -12.48 -12.61 -12.02
N PRO A 62 -13.64 -12.06 -11.61
CA PRO A 62 -14.88 -12.34 -12.31
C PRO A 62 -14.71 -11.90 -13.77
N THR A 63 -14.97 -12.82 -14.70
CA THR A 63 -15.12 -12.47 -16.11
C THR A 63 -16.21 -11.42 -16.18
N PRO A 64 -15.93 -10.19 -16.67
CA PRO A 64 -16.94 -9.15 -16.68
C PRO A 64 -18.07 -9.59 -17.61
N THR A 65 -19.28 -9.72 -17.06
CA THR A 65 -20.50 -9.80 -17.87
C THR A 65 -20.51 -8.61 -18.83
N PRO A 66 -20.72 -8.81 -20.14
CA PRO A 66 -20.71 -7.71 -21.10
C PRO A 66 -21.83 -6.74 -20.74
N VAL A 67 -21.45 -5.56 -20.28
CA VAL A 67 -22.40 -4.51 -19.92
C VAL A 67 -22.90 -3.86 -21.20
N PRO A 68 -24.23 -3.69 -21.39
CA PRO A 68 -24.75 -3.02 -22.58
C PRO A 68 -24.27 -1.56 -22.61
N VAL A 69 -23.51 -1.22 -23.65
CA VAL A 69 -23.04 0.14 -23.92
C VAL A 69 -23.87 0.71 -25.06
N THR A 70 -24.54 1.83 -24.82
CA THR A 70 -25.18 2.64 -25.85
C THR A 70 -24.09 3.46 -26.55
N PRO A 71 -23.88 3.34 -27.88
CA PRO A 71 -22.93 4.18 -28.58
C PRO A 71 -23.41 5.64 -28.61
N VAL A 72 -22.48 6.58 -28.48
CA VAL A 72 -22.75 8.03 -28.57
C VAL A 72 -21.86 8.67 -29.61
N THR A 73 -22.26 9.84 -30.15
CA THR A 73 -21.38 10.65 -30.99
C THR A 73 -20.10 10.98 -30.22
N PRO A 74 -18.89 10.60 -30.69
CA PRO A 74 -17.69 10.72 -29.87
C PRO A 74 -17.38 12.17 -29.47
N PHE A 75 -16.95 12.37 -28.22
CA PHE A 75 -16.57 13.68 -27.68
C PHE A 75 -15.43 13.57 -26.68
N GLU A 76 -14.68 14.66 -26.51
CA GLU A 76 -13.61 14.75 -25.52
C GLU A 76 -14.15 15.12 -24.13
N ILE A 77 -13.59 14.49 -23.10
CA ILE A 77 -13.78 14.84 -21.70
C ILE A 77 -12.45 15.22 -21.04
N THR A 78 -12.55 16.06 -20.02
CA THR A 78 -11.47 16.42 -19.08
C THR A 78 -11.97 16.26 -17.65
N VAL A 79 -11.07 16.17 -16.70
CA VAL A 79 -11.39 16.09 -15.27
C VAL A 79 -10.71 17.23 -14.49
N SER A 80 -11.34 17.67 -13.40
CA SER A 80 -10.77 18.68 -12.49
C SER A 80 -9.86 18.05 -11.42
N GLU A 81 -10.15 16.81 -11.04
CA GLU A 81 -9.38 15.99 -10.10
C GLU A 81 -9.09 14.62 -10.74
N ALA A 82 -8.19 13.82 -10.18
CA ALA A 82 -7.86 12.52 -10.76
C ALA A 82 -9.04 11.52 -10.62
N VAL A 83 -9.53 10.95 -11.73
CA VAL A 83 -10.68 10.04 -11.74
C VAL A 83 -10.29 8.64 -12.25
N ASN A 84 -10.73 7.61 -11.54
CA ASN A 84 -10.45 6.21 -11.88
C ASN A 84 -11.24 5.71 -13.10
N ILE A 85 -10.55 5.08 -14.04
CA ILE A 85 -11.14 4.30 -15.14
C ILE A 85 -11.36 2.87 -14.63
N ARG A 86 -12.57 2.34 -14.75
CA ARG A 86 -12.95 1.01 -14.21
C ARG A 86 -13.32 0.02 -15.30
N ALA A 87 -13.14 -1.28 -15.03
CA ALA A 87 -13.43 -2.36 -15.97
C ALA A 87 -14.94 -2.56 -16.25
N ALA A 88 -15.79 -2.11 -15.34
CA ALA A 88 -17.24 -2.10 -15.45
C ALA A 88 -17.78 -0.85 -14.73
N PRO A 89 -19.03 -0.41 -14.97
CA PRO A 89 -19.58 0.81 -14.38
C PRO A 89 -20.09 0.57 -12.95
N THR A 90 -19.22 0.09 -12.07
CA THR A 90 -19.47 -0.13 -10.64
C THR A 90 -18.24 0.26 -9.81
N THR A 91 -18.41 0.60 -8.53
CA THR A 91 -17.31 0.96 -7.63
C THR A 91 -16.51 -0.25 -7.13
N GLU A 92 -17.06 -1.46 -7.32
CA GLU A 92 -16.40 -2.73 -7.02
C GLU A 92 -15.52 -3.22 -8.19
N ALA A 93 -15.75 -2.71 -9.41
CA ALA A 93 -14.99 -3.12 -10.58
C ALA A 93 -13.52 -2.70 -10.48
N ALA A 94 -12.64 -3.61 -10.94
CA ALA A 94 -11.19 -3.37 -11.01
C ALA A 94 -10.87 -2.05 -11.73
N VAL A 95 -10.00 -1.25 -11.13
CA VAL A 95 -9.46 -0.03 -11.73
C VAL A 95 -8.46 -0.42 -12.82
N LEU A 96 -8.70 0.02 -14.06
CA LEU A 96 -7.83 -0.19 -15.21
C LEU A 96 -6.77 0.91 -15.35
N GLY A 97 -7.02 2.08 -14.78
CA GLY A 97 -6.13 3.24 -14.81
C GLY A 97 -6.83 4.47 -14.20
N ALA A 98 -6.27 5.65 -14.44
CA ALA A 98 -6.87 6.92 -14.05
C ALA A 98 -6.71 7.95 -15.17
N ILE A 99 -7.59 8.96 -15.16
CA ILE A 99 -7.49 10.19 -15.96
C ILE A 99 -6.98 11.28 -15.01
N PHE A 100 -5.92 11.99 -15.40
CA PHE A 100 -5.37 13.09 -14.61
C PHE A 100 -5.95 14.46 -15.04
N PRO A 101 -5.94 15.48 -14.17
CA PRO A 101 -6.37 16.83 -14.54
C PRO A 101 -5.59 17.38 -15.74
N GLY A 102 -6.31 17.98 -16.69
CA GLY A 102 -5.75 18.46 -17.97
C GLY A 102 -5.57 17.38 -19.04
N GLU A 103 -5.68 16.10 -18.71
CA GLU A 103 -5.72 15.01 -19.69
C GLU A 103 -7.07 15.00 -20.43
N ARG A 104 -7.03 14.75 -21.74
CA ARG A 104 -8.21 14.59 -22.59
C ARG A 104 -8.44 13.12 -22.92
N ARG A 105 -9.70 12.69 -22.83
CA ARG A 105 -10.12 11.33 -23.17
C ARG A 105 -11.34 11.36 -24.07
N ARG A 106 -11.34 10.51 -25.08
CA ARG A 106 -12.44 10.36 -26.03
C ARG A 106 -13.49 9.38 -25.50
N VAL A 107 -14.72 9.85 -25.31
CA VAL A 107 -15.90 9.02 -25.02
C VAL A 107 -16.44 8.46 -26.33
N VAL A 108 -16.80 7.17 -26.33
CA VAL A 108 -17.39 6.46 -27.49
C VAL A 108 -18.76 5.85 -27.20
N GLY A 109 -19.14 5.75 -25.92
CA GLY A 109 -20.44 5.23 -25.50
C GLY A 109 -20.78 5.61 -24.08
N GLU A 110 -21.97 5.20 -23.64
CA GLU A 110 -22.42 5.30 -22.26
C GLU A 110 -23.07 3.99 -21.81
N ALA A 111 -22.94 3.67 -20.52
CA ALA A 111 -23.56 2.52 -19.88
C ALA A 111 -24.28 2.96 -18.60
N ARG A 112 -25.39 2.29 -18.28
CA ARG A 112 -26.01 2.40 -16.96
C ARG A 112 -25.31 1.45 -16.01
N GLY A 113 -25.03 1.91 -14.80
CA GLY A 113 -24.31 1.16 -13.80
C GLY A 113 -24.73 1.52 -12.38
N GLN A 114 -23.77 1.47 -11.47
CA GLN A 114 -23.96 1.90 -10.09
C GLN A 114 -23.96 3.43 -9.99
N GLU A 115 -24.89 4.00 -9.23
CA GLU A 115 -24.81 5.40 -8.82
C GLU A 115 -23.70 5.54 -7.76
N VAL A 116 -22.70 6.38 -8.01
CA VAL A 116 -21.59 6.62 -7.06
C VAL A 116 -21.95 7.72 -6.07
N GLU A 117 -22.76 8.69 -6.49
CA GLU A 117 -23.21 9.82 -5.68
C GLU A 117 -24.72 10.00 -5.85
N ALA A 118 -25.47 9.87 -4.74
CA ALA A 118 -26.93 9.81 -4.77
C ALA A 118 -27.56 11.08 -5.38
N GLY A 119 -28.42 10.92 -6.38
CA GLY A 119 -29.09 12.00 -7.08
C GLY A 119 -28.27 12.62 -8.22
N ARG A 120 -27.03 12.16 -8.47
CA ARG A 120 -26.21 12.57 -9.63
C ARG A 120 -26.40 11.64 -10.83
N GLY A 121 -27.14 10.54 -10.66
CA GLY A 121 -27.48 9.60 -11.72
C GLY A 121 -26.50 8.44 -11.82
N ASN A 122 -26.84 7.44 -12.65
CA ASN A 122 -26.14 6.17 -12.73
C ASN A 122 -25.46 5.92 -14.10
N VAL A 123 -25.08 6.99 -14.79
CA VAL A 123 -24.47 6.95 -16.12
C VAL A 123 -22.94 6.93 -16.01
N TRP A 124 -22.33 6.07 -16.81
CA TRP A 124 -20.88 5.93 -16.95
C TRP A 124 -20.50 6.02 -18.41
N TYR A 125 -19.51 6.83 -18.75
CA TYR A 125 -18.99 6.94 -20.10
C TYR A 125 -17.97 5.83 -20.40
N ALA A 126 -18.15 5.16 -21.52
CA ALA A 126 -17.20 4.22 -22.10
C ALA A 126 -16.16 4.99 -22.91
N ILE A 127 -14.89 4.78 -22.59
CA ILE A 127 -13.75 5.52 -23.19
C ILE A 127 -13.16 4.72 -24.35
N GLU A 128 -12.64 5.41 -25.37
CA GLU A 128 -11.78 4.82 -26.39
C GLU A 128 -10.55 4.12 -25.75
N GLY A 129 -10.27 2.89 -26.17
CA GLY A 129 -9.31 1.99 -25.50
C GLY A 129 -9.92 1.13 -24.39
N GLY A 130 -11.18 1.37 -24.01
CA GLY A 130 -11.95 0.56 -23.07
C GLY A 130 -11.94 1.07 -21.62
N GLY A 131 -12.91 0.57 -20.85
CA GLY A 131 -13.17 1.00 -19.48
C GLY A 131 -14.21 2.12 -19.38
N PHE A 132 -14.64 2.36 -18.14
CA PHE A 132 -15.77 3.20 -17.78
C PHE A 132 -15.37 4.27 -16.76
N VAL A 133 -15.89 5.48 -16.93
CA VAL A 133 -15.73 6.60 -15.99
C VAL A 133 -17.11 7.17 -15.61
N TYR A 134 -17.31 7.51 -14.34
CA TYR A 134 -18.60 8.00 -13.84
C TYR A 134 -18.88 9.40 -14.41
N SER A 135 -20.00 9.59 -15.13
CA SER A 135 -20.24 10.81 -15.90
C SER A 135 -20.29 12.11 -15.08
N PRO A 136 -20.81 12.14 -13.83
CA PRO A 136 -20.87 13.38 -13.04
C PRO A 136 -19.53 13.86 -12.47
N LEU A 137 -18.43 13.14 -12.69
CA LEU A 137 -17.07 13.53 -12.31
C LEU A 137 -16.23 14.07 -13.48
N VAL A 138 -16.78 14.08 -14.70
CA VAL A 138 -16.08 14.52 -15.90
C VAL A 138 -16.76 15.72 -16.53
N GLN A 139 -15.97 16.56 -17.20
CA GLN A 139 -16.43 17.74 -17.90
C GLN A 139 -16.27 17.51 -19.41
N ARG A 140 -17.34 17.72 -20.17
CA ARG A 140 -17.28 17.63 -21.63
C ARG A 140 -16.57 18.86 -22.20
N VAL A 141 -15.53 18.64 -22.99
CA VAL A 141 -14.89 19.67 -23.80
C VAL A 141 -15.81 19.95 -25.00
N ARG A 142 -16.06 21.23 -25.28
CA ARG A 142 -16.74 21.72 -26.48
C ARG A 142 -15.75 22.43 -27.40
#